data_AF-A0A9P9N095-F1
#
_entry.id   AF-A0A9P9N095-F1
#
_cell.length_a   1.000
_cell.length_b   1.000
_cell.length_c   1.000
_cell.angle_alpha   90.00
_cell.angle_beta   90.00
_cell.angle_gamma   90.00
#
_symmetry.space_group_name_H-M   'P 1'
#
loop_
_entity.id
_entity.type
_entity.pdbx_description
1 polymer ?
#
loop_
_entity_poly.entity_id
_entity_poly.type
_entity_poly.pdbx_seq_one_letter_code
_entity_poly.pdbx_strand_id
1 'polypeptide(L)' 'MEFVGKVSKFAGEKDGYVYTRNGNPTISVSEHRVAMLQGGVEAMTPMSGHAAQLCYTGALVNMHSFG' A
#
# COMPACT_ATOMS: atom_id res chain seq x y z
N MET A 1 22.19 -1.43 16.89
CA MET A 1 21.89 -1.84 15.50
C MET A 1 20.39 -1.93 15.20
N GLU A 2 19.54 -2.43 16.11
CA GLU A 2 18.09 -2.57 15.87
C GLU A 2 17.35 -1.23 15.65
N PHE A 3 17.75 -0.17 16.36
CA PHE A 3 17.16 1.17 16.23
C PHE A 3 17.37 1.78 14.84
N VAL A 4 18.59 1.69 14.30
CA VAL A 4 18.92 2.14 12.94
C VAL A 4 18.09 1.37 11.91
N GLY A 5 17.87 0.07 12.13
CA GLY A 5 17.00 -0.75 11.28
C GLY A 5 15.54 -0.30 11.28
N LYS A 6 15.00 0.15 12.41
CA LYS A 6 13.62 0.70 12.49
C LYS A 6 13.52 2.05 11.80
N VAL A 7 14.46 2.98 12.07
CA VAL A 7 14.49 4.31 11.43
C VAL A 7 14.59 4.21 9.91
N SER A 8 15.45 3.32 9.41
CA SER A 8 15.65 3.09 7.97
C SER A 8 14.38 2.55 7.27
N LYS A 9 13.51 1.81 7.97
CA LYS A 9 12.17 1.41 7.44
C LYS A 9 11.20 2.58 7.35
N PHE A 10 11.19 3.48 8.33
CA PHE A 10 10.37 4.70 8.27
C PHE A 10 10.83 5.65 7.16
N ALA A 11 12.13 5.68 6.87
CA ALA A 11 12.71 6.45 5.77
C ALA A 11 12.51 5.81 4.38
N GLY A 12 11.95 4.60 4.29
CA GLY A 12 11.75 3.88 3.03
C GLY A 12 13.02 3.26 2.42
N GLU A 13 14.14 3.29 3.14
CA GLU A 13 15.42 2.74 2.67
C GLU A 13 15.51 1.22 2.84
N LYS A 14 14.65 0.64 3.69
CA LYS A 14 14.55 -0.80 3.93
C LYS A 14 13.11 -1.24 3.86
N ASP A 15 12.87 -2.29 3.09
CA ASP A 15 11.57 -2.93 3.01
C ASP A 15 11.16 -3.59 4.34
N GLY A 16 9.85 -3.65 4.55
CA GLY A 16 9.22 -4.39 5.62
C GLY A 16 8.08 -3.65 6.29
N TYR A 17 7.33 -4.40 7.08
CA TYR A 17 6.15 -3.87 7.77
C TYR A 17 6.56 -3.08 9.02
N VAL A 18 5.95 -1.90 9.17
CA VAL A 18 6.12 -1.01 10.34
C VAL A 18 4.90 -1.11 11.25
N TYR A 19 3.70 -0.96 10.66
CA TYR A 19 2.44 -0.98 11.38
C TYR A 19 1.33 -1.51 10.46
N THR A 20 0.37 -2.24 11.03
CA THR A 20 -0.66 -2.98 10.28
C THR A 20 -1.52 -2.11 9.36
N ARG A 21 -1.71 -0.82 9.72
CA ARG A 21 -2.43 0.15 8.86
C ARG A 21 -1.66 0.51 7.58
N ASN A 22 -0.33 0.39 7.60
CA ASN A 22 0.53 0.67 6.46
C ASN A 22 0.86 -0.59 5.66
N GLY A 23 0.85 -1.76 6.29
CA GLY A 23 1.02 -3.05 5.62
C GLY A 23 1.01 -4.22 6.58
N ASN A 24 0.61 -5.40 6.10
CA ASN A 24 0.53 -6.64 6.86
C ASN A 24 0.87 -7.83 5.95
N PRO A 25 1.73 -8.78 6.36
CA PRO A 25 2.06 -9.96 5.55
C PRO A 25 0.84 -10.74 5.06
N THR A 26 -0.22 -10.85 5.85
CA THR A 26 -1.46 -11.55 5.45
C THR A 26 -2.18 -10.81 4.32
N ILE A 27 -2.21 -9.48 4.38
CA ILE A 27 -2.88 -8.64 3.38
C ILE A 27 -2.08 -8.67 2.07
N SER A 28 -0.74 -8.59 2.15
CA SER A 28 0.12 -8.62 0.97
C SER A 28 -0.02 -9.89 0.12
N VAL A 29 -0.32 -11.03 0.74
CA VAL A 29 -0.63 -12.26 -0.02
C VAL A 29 -1.91 -12.11 -0.84
N SER A 30 -2.93 -11.46 -0.28
CA SER A 30 -4.18 -11.17 -1.01
C SER A 30 -3.93 -10.20 -2.16
N GLU A 31 -3.21 -9.11 -1.90
CA GLU A 31 -2.84 -8.11 -2.90
C GLU A 31 -2.07 -8.73 -4.06
N HIS A 32 -1.04 -9.52 -3.78
CA HIS A 32 -0.27 -10.22 -4.81
C HIS A 32 -1.13 -11.15 -5.67
N ARG A 33 -2.06 -11.91 -5.04
CA ARG A 33 -2.97 -12.81 -5.78
C ARG A 33 -3.94 -12.04 -6.67
N VAL A 34 -4.48 -10.93 -6.19
CA VAL A 34 -5.40 -10.08 -6.97
C VAL A 34 -4.65 -9.45 -8.15
N ALA A 35 -3.44 -8.93 -7.94
CA ALA A 35 -2.60 -8.38 -9.00
C ALA A 35 -2.32 -9.43 -10.09
N MET A 36 -1.87 -10.62 -9.69
CA MET A 36 -1.64 -11.75 -10.60
C MET A 36 -2.90 -12.13 -11.39
N LEU A 37 -4.05 -12.19 -10.74
CA LEU A 37 -5.33 -12.54 -11.37
C LEU A 37 -5.76 -11.51 -12.43
N GLN A 38 -5.49 -10.22 -12.18
CA GLN A 38 -5.87 -9.13 -13.09
C GLN A 38 -4.78 -8.84 -14.14
N GLY A 39 -3.62 -9.50 -14.07
CA GLY A 39 -2.46 -9.17 -14.89
C GLY A 39 -1.88 -7.78 -14.58
N GLY A 40 -2.15 -7.25 -13.38
CA GLY A 40 -1.67 -5.95 -12.91
C GLY A 40 -0.29 -6.03 -12.25
N VAL A 41 0.35 -4.87 -12.06
CA VAL A 41 1.67 -4.77 -11.43
C VAL A 41 1.57 -4.93 -9.90
N GLU A 42 0.54 -4.35 -9.30
CA GLU A 42 0.29 -4.38 -7.86
C GLU A 42 -1.22 -4.21 -7.60
N ALA A 43 -1.67 -4.58 -6.39
CA ALA A 43 -3.02 -4.32 -5.94
C ALA A 43 -3.00 -3.81 -4.50
N MET A 44 -4.05 -3.09 -4.10
CA MET A 44 -4.23 -2.59 -2.74
C MET A 44 -5.55 -3.13 -2.17
N THR A 45 -5.53 -3.63 -0.94
CA THR A 45 -6.72 -4.13 -0.26
C THR A 45 -7.15 -3.21 0.90
N PRO A 46 -8.10 -2.28 0.66
CA PRO A 46 -8.62 -1.40 1.72
C PRO A 46 -9.69 -2.11 2.57
N MET A 47 -10.14 -1.44 3.64
CA MET A 47 -11.11 -2.01 4.59
C MET A 47 -12.48 -2.38 3.98
N SER A 48 -12.87 -1.77 2.86
CA SER A 48 -14.15 -1.98 2.19
C SER A 48 -14.11 -1.55 0.73
N GLY A 49 -15.11 -1.95 -0.07
CA GLY A 49 -15.25 -1.51 -1.46
C GLY A 49 -15.44 0.00 -1.60
N HIS A 50 -16.19 0.64 -0.70
CA HIS A 50 -16.36 2.10 -0.70
C HIS A 50 -15.05 2.82 -0.40
N ALA A 51 -14.23 2.28 0.49
CA ALA A 51 -12.89 2.81 0.75
C ALA A 51 -11.99 2.68 -0.49
N ALA A 52 -12.09 1.58 -1.25
CA ALA A 52 -11.37 1.42 -2.51
C ALA A 52 -11.74 2.51 -3.54
N GLN A 53 -13.04 2.71 -3.75
CA GLN A 53 -13.55 3.72 -4.68
C GLN A 53 -13.15 5.14 -4.26
N LEU A 54 -13.25 5.44 -2.97
CA LEU A 54 -12.87 6.74 -2.41
C LEU A 54 -11.36 6.99 -2.56
N CYS A 55 -10.52 6.03 -2.18
CA CYS A 55 -9.07 6.16 -2.30
C CYS A 55 -8.64 6.35 -3.77
N TYR A 56 -9.20 5.56 -4.68
CA TYR A 56 -8.92 5.69 -6.11
C TYR A 56 -9.32 7.06 -6.65
N THR A 57 -10.56 7.49 -6.39
CA THR A 57 -11.06 8.78 -6.87
C THR A 57 -10.30 9.95 -6.26
N GLY A 58 -10.03 9.90 -4.95
CA GLY A 58 -9.26 10.91 -4.25
C GLY A 58 -7.83 11.04 -4.78
N ALA A 59 -7.16 9.92 -5.07
CA ALA A 59 -5.83 9.94 -5.66
C ALA A 59 -5.85 10.61 -7.05
N LEU A 60 -6.78 10.21 -7.93
CA LEU A 60 -6.88 10.76 -9.27
C LEU A 60 -7.23 12.26 -9.29
N VAL A 61 -8.18 12.70 -8.47
CA VAL A 61 -8.58 14.11 -8.40
C VAL A 61 -7.43 14.98 -7.88
N ASN A 62 -6.68 14.50 -6.89
CA ASN A 62 -5.48 15.21 -6.44
C ASN A 62 -4.45 15.30 -7.57
N MET A 63 -4.18 14.21 -8.30
CA MET A 63 -3.24 14.24 -9.41
C MET A 63 -3.64 15.21 -10.53
N HIS A 64 -4.94 15.34 -10.82
CA HIS A 64 -5.43 16.33 -11.79
C HIS A 64 -5.34 17.79 -11.27
N SER A 65 -5.49 17.99 -9.96
CA SER A 65 -5.45 19.33 -9.35
C SER A 65 -4.03 19.89 -9.20
N PHE A 66 -3.00 19.05 -9.34
CA PHE A 66 -1.59 19.45 -9.31
C PHE A 66 -0.95 19.59 -10.72
N GLY A 67 -1.78 19.76 -11.76
CA GLY A 67 -1.34 20.14 -13.11
C GLY A 67 -1.25 21.64 -13.31
#